data_AF-A0A2S5LSW3-F1
#
_entry.id   AF-A0A2S5LSW3-F1
#
_cell.length_a   1.000
_cell.length_b   1.000
_cell.length_c   1.000
_cell.angle_alpha   90.00
_cell.angle_beta   90.00
_cell.angle_gamma   90.00
#
_symmetry.space_group_name_H-M   'P 1'
#
loop_
_entity.id
_entity.type
_entity.pdbx_description
1 polymer ?
#
loop_
_entity_poly.entity_id
_entity_poly.type
_entity_poly.pdbx_seq_one_letter_code
_entity_poly.pdbx_strand_id
1 'polypeptide(L)'
;MIAIADEFRRRGKRVIIGGPYASLSPARLRDHCDVLVSGEIEEIAGEIFSDLRAGKPKDSYVGDKPSLAASPPPRWDLYRNDRAILGAVQTSRGCPFECEFCDVIQYLGRKQRHKPIANVLAELDALWAAGYRTAFLADDNFTAYRAHCKELLAAIAHWRRDRPMEFVTQISIDATRDEELLDMCVAAGLTQVFVGIETPNVESLRETGKRQNLKISLVDEIQKLIDHGMSVMGGMIVGFDHDGPNVFAQQYEFAMATPIPIFSLGALMASEATPLFDRITREGRLLTGGVETQAVPWSSNIQCQTMSMEELHHGMQNLCNAIYAPAAFGERMLRLISTFGRRRKAPAPQPFDPKSLREVEQQAMQVGMDVRKMGEAEGRMWNKVWGAAVRKPETITIVARIMFQYAQARHMFDKGNYWEPQLSSPPAESQRAA
;
A
#
# COMPACT_ATOMS: atom_id res chain seq x y z
N MET A 1 14.20 1.08 13.85
CA MET A 1 15.44 0.48 13.27
C MET A 1 16.66 0.88 14.08
N ILE A 2 16.99 2.18 14.16
CA ILE A 2 18.16 2.71 14.89
C ILE A 2 18.27 2.18 16.32
N ALA A 3 17.24 2.34 17.15
CA ALA A 3 17.25 1.85 18.53
C ALA A 3 17.52 0.34 18.66
N ILE A 4 17.09 -0.47 17.68
CA ILE A 4 17.36 -1.91 17.66
C ILE A 4 18.82 -2.16 17.30
N ALA A 5 19.34 -1.45 16.30
CA ALA A 5 20.73 -1.54 15.87
C ALA A 5 21.69 -1.18 17.01
N ASP A 6 21.47 -0.05 17.67
CA ASP A 6 22.30 0.41 18.80
C ASP A 6 22.29 -0.59 19.96
N GLU A 7 21.13 -1.19 20.25
CA GLU A 7 21.01 -2.21 21.29
C GLU A 7 21.81 -3.48 20.94
N PHE A 8 21.83 -3.92 19.69
CA PHE A 8 22.67 -5.05 19.27
C PHE A 8 24.16 -4.73 19.36
N ARG A 9 24.57 -3.52 18.95
CA ARG A 9 25.96 -3.04 19.09
C ARG A 9 26.38 -3.00 20.56
N ARG A 10 25.52 -2.48 21.44
CA ARG A 10 25.73 -2.46 22.90
C ARG A 10 25.94 -3.86 23.49
N ARG A 11 25.33 -4.89 22.89
CA ARG A 11 25.51 -6.31 23.26
C ARG A 11 26.74 -6.96 22.60
N GLY A 12 27.62 -6.17 21.95
CA GLY A 12 28.80 -6.67 21.26
C GLY A 12 28.48 -7.48 20.01
N LYS A 13 27.29 -7.32 19.42
CA LYS A 13 26.94 -7.96 18.14
C LYS A 13 27.32 -7.04 17.00
N ARG A 14 27.86 -7.64 15.94
CA ARG A 14 28.09 -6.95 14.68
C ARG A 14 26.76 -6.62 14.03
N VAL A 15 26.59 -5.37 13.62
CA VAL A 15 25.38 -4.86 12.98
C VAL A 15 25.66 -4.45 11.55
N ILE A 16 24.86 -4.98 10.64
CA ILE A 16 24.83 -4.64 9.22
C ILE A 16 23.47 -4.00 8.94
N ILE A 17 23.44 -2.82 8.35
CA ILE A 17 22.21 -2.13 7.97
C ILE A 17 22.19 -1.98 6.45
N GLY A 18 21.05 -2.31 5.84
CA GLY A 18 20.81 -2.13 4.41
C GLY A 18 19.33 -1.94 4.08
N GLY A 19 19.02 -1.90 2.78
CA GLY A 19 17.66 -1.72 2.27
C GLY A 19 17.35 -0.27 1.86
N PRO A 20 16.06 0.05 1.57
CA PRO A 20 15.67 1.33 1.00
C PRO A 20 16.13 2.54 1.83
N TYR A 21 15.89 2.53 3.15
CA TYR A 21 16.27 3.64 4.01
C TYR A 21 17.81 3.85 4.08
N ALA A 22 18.59 2.78 4.07
CA ALA A 22 20.05 2.85 4.02
C ALA A 22 20.60 3.32 2.66
N SER A 23 19.82 3.17 1.61
CA SER A 23 20.16 3.64 0.26
C SER A 23 19.81 5.11 0.07
N LEU A 24 18.70 5.55 0.67
CA LEU A 24 18.21 6.94 0.60
C LEU A 24 18.91 7.87 1.60
N SER A 25 19.18 7.38 2.80
CA SER A 25 19.70 8.14 3.94
C SER A 25 20.95 7.51 4.59
N PRO A 26 22.01 7.19 3.83
CA PRO A 26 23.17 6.47 4.35
C PRO A 26 23.87 7.20 5.51
N ALA A 27 23.97 8.54 5.43
CA ALA A 27 24.62 9.34 6.46
C ALA A 27 23.93 9.22 7.82
N ARG A 28 22.60 9.09 7.85
CA ARG A 28 21.83 8.95 9.09
C ARG A 28 22.04 7.62 9.79
N LEU A 29 22.38 6.57 9.04
CA LEU A 29 22.52 5.21 9.58
C LEU A 29 23.97 4.83 9.86
N ARG A 30 24.94 5.64 9.41
CA ARG A 30 26.36 5.29 9.49
C ARG A 30 26.80 5.03 10.94
N ASP A 31 26.41 5.90 11.85
CA ASP A 31 26.81 5.81 13.26
C ASP A 31 26.12 4.66 14.01
N HIS A 32 25.13 4.01 13.38
CA HIS A 32 24.31 2.95 13.98
C HIS A 32 24.64 1.55 13.43
N CYS A 33 25.64 1.40 12.56
CA CYS A 33 26.07 0.10 12.04
C CYS A 33 27.58 -0.04 11.98
N ASP A 34 28.06 -1.29 12.01
CA ASP A 34 29.46 -1.58 11.71
C ASP A 34 29.66 -1.62 10.19
N VAL A 35 28.70 -2.22 9.47
CA VAL A 35 28.70 -2.32 8.00
C VAL A 35 27.44 -1.66 7.44
N LEU A 36 27.62 -0.72 6.52
CA LEU A 36 26.51 -0.10 5.78
C LEU A 36 26.41 -0.69 4.37
N VAL A 37 25.20 -1.09 3.95
CA VAL A 37 24.94 -1.61 2.61
C VAL A 37 23.92 -0.72 1.91
N SER A 38 24.33 -0.08 0.82
CA SER A 38 23.45 0.73 -0.03
C SER A 38 23.24 0.04 -1.38
N GLY A 39 22.07 0.23 -1.98
CA GLY A 39 21.69 -0.45 -3.22
C GLY A 39 21.25 -1.90 -3.01
N GLU A 40 21.17 -2.66 -4.11
CA GLU A 40 20.67 -4.04 -4.10
C GLU A 40 21.81 -5.04 -3.98
N ILE A 41 21.58 -6.14 -3.27
CA ILE A 41 22.67 -7.02 -2.83
C ILE A 41 22.94 -8.20 -3.77
N GLU A 42 22.10 -8.48 -4.77
CA GLU A 42 22.19 -9.73 -5.53
C GLU A 42 23.58 -9.98 -6.16
N GLU A 43 24.24 -8.94 -6.67
CA GLU A 43 25.58 -9.05 -7.28
C GLU A 43 26.72 -9.02 -6.25
N ILE A 44 26.52 -8.34 -5.13
CA ILE A 44 27.57 -8.14 -4.09
C ILE A 44 27.44 -9.11 -2.91
N ALA A 45 26.38 -9.91 -2.86
CA ALA A 45 26.10 -10.83 -1.75
C ALA A 45 27.25 -11.82 -1.52
N GLY A 46 27.83 -12.37 -2.60
CA GLY A 46 28.96 -13.29 -2.51
C GLY A 46 30.17 -12.67 -1.83
N GLU A 47 30.49 -11.42 -2.16
CA GLU A 47 31.57 -10.65 -1.55
C GLU A 47 31.28 -10.38 -0.07
N ILE A 48 30.09 -9.83 0.25
CA ILE A 48 29.67 -9.53 1.62
C ILE A 48 29.81 -10.78 2.50
N PHE A 49 29.28 -11.92 2.06
CA PHE A 49 29.31 -13.15 2.86
C PHE A 49 30.70 -13.76 2.96
N SER A 50 31.54 -13.64 1.93
CA SER A 50 32.94 -14.07 1.98
C SER A 50 33.72 -13.26 3.02
N ASP A 51 33.60 -11.93 2.99
CA ASP A 51 34.30 -11.03 3.90
C ASP A 51 33.84 -11.20 5.35
N LEU A 52 32.52 -11.41 5.56
CA LEU A 52 31.97 -11.75 6.87
C LEU A 52 32.53 -13.08 7.40
N ARG A 53 32.64 -14.10 6.56
CA ARG A 53 33.19 -15.41 6.94
C ARG A 53 34.68 -15.34 7.27
N ALA A 54 35.42 -14.50 6.57
CA ALA A 54 36.83 -14.24 6.83
C ALA A 54 37.07 -13.37 8.08
N GLY A 55 36.00 -12.84 8.70
CA GLY A 55 36.09 -11.93 9.86
C GLY A 55 36.59 -10.53 9.49
N LYS A 56 36.59 -10.17 8.21
CA LYS A 56 37.13 -8.92 7.66
C LYS A 56 36.11 -8.19 6.77
N PRO A 57 34.89 -7.89 7.27
CA PRO A 57 33.95 -7.10 6.49
C PRO A 57 34.51 -5.70 6.19
N LYS A 58 34.21 -5.17 5.00
CA LYS A 58 34.38 -3.75 4.70
C LYS A 58 33.44 -2.90 5.54
N ASP A 59 33.79 -1.63 5.73
CA ASP A 59 32.96 -0.65 6.43
C ASP A 59 31.66 -0.35 5.66
N SER A 60 31.68 -0.47 4.33
CA SER A 60 30.50 -0.33 3.48
C SER A 60 30.58 -1.17 2.21
N TYR A 61 29.40 -1.48 1.66
CA TYR A 61 29.21 -2.08 0.34
C TYR A 61 28.16 -1.30 -0.43
N VAL A 62 28.37 -1.15 -1.73
CA VAL A 62 27.44 -0.45 -2.63
C VAL A 62 27.10 -1.37 -3.77
N GLY A 63 25.83 -1.75 -3.85
CA GLY A 63 25.27 -2.53 -4.95
C GLY A 63 24.62 -1.65 -5.99
N ASP A 64 24.55 -2.14 -7.22
CA ASP A 64 23.80 -1.47 -8.30
C ASP A 64 22.38 -2.05 -8.43
N LYS A 65 21.78 -1.98 -9.62
CA LYS A 65 20.44 -2.44 -9.98
C LYS A 65 20.53 -3.68 -10.86
N PRO A 66 20.78 -4.88 -10.29
CA PRO A 66 21.06 -6.11 -11.02
C PRO A 66 19.86 -6.64 -11.80
N SER A 67 20.08 -7.61 -12.68
CA SER A 67 18.97 -8.37 -13.26
C SER A 67 18.23 -9.15 -12.17
N LEU A 68 16.89 -9.08 -12.16
CA LEU A 68 16.09 -9.88 -11.22
C LEU A 68 16.14 -11.38 -11.50
N ALA A 69 16.75 -11.82 -12.62
CA ALA A 69 17.07 -13.22 -12.83
C ALA A 69 18.09 -13.76 -11.80
N ALA A 70 18.94 -12.90 -11.24
CA ALA A 70 19.90 -13.25 -10.19
C ALA A 70 19.28 -13.23 -8.78
N SER A 71 18.01 -12.79 -8.64
CA SER A 71 17.36 -12.74 -7.32
C SER A 71 17.03 -14.14 -6.84
N PRO A 72 17.57 -14.59 -5.68
CA PRO A 72 17.32 -15.92 -5.17
C PRO A 72 15.89 -16.05 -4.64
N PRO A 73 15.29 -17.26 -4.67
CA PRO A 73 13.98 -17.49 -4.08
C PRO A 73 14.02 -17.24 -2.56
N PRO A 74 13.02 -16.58 -1.96
CA PRO A 74 12.96 -16.38 -0.52
C PRO A 74 12.90 -17.70 0.25
N ARG A 75 13.61 -17.76 1.38
CA ARG A 75 13.63 -18.92 2.30
C ARG A 75 12.39 -18.96 3.21
N TRP A 76 11.22 -19.22 2.61
CA TRP A 76 9.95 -19.33 3.33
C TRP A 76 9.95 -20.42 4.40
N ASP A 77 10.82 -21.41 4.31
CA ASP A 77 11.03 -22.44 5.33
C ASP A 77 11.62 -21.89 6.65
N LEU A 78 12.29 -20.74 6.61
CA LEU A 78 12.80 -20.05 7.80
C LEU A 78 11.78 -19.08 8.41
N TYR A 79 10.67 -18.83 7.70
CA TYR A 79 9.66 -17.87 8.11
C TYR A 79 8.51 -18.55 8.87
N ARG A 80 7.91 -17.81 9.79
CA ARG A 80 6.75 -18.27 10.57
C ARG A 80 5.45 -18.18 9.76
N ASN A 81 5.30 -19.08 8.81
CA ASN A 81 4.15 -19.11 7.89
C ASN A 81 2.80 -19.29 8.61
N ASP A 82 2.81 -19.91 9.80
CA ASP A 82 1.66 -20.08 10.69
C ASP A 82 1.11 -18.76 11.23
N ARG A 83 1.89 -17.66 11.15
CA ARG A 83 1.53 -16.34 11.68
C ARG A 83 1.25 -15.29 10.62
N ALA A 84 1.30 -15.65 9.33
CA ALA A 84 1.08 -14.71 8.23
C ALA A 84 -0.12 -15.10 7.39
N ILE A 85 -0.99 -14.11 7.14
CA ILE A 85 -2.20 -14.25 6.31
C ILE A 85 -1.92 -14.05 4.80
N LEU A 86 -0.82 -13.39 4.47
CA LEU A 86 -0.50 -12.95 3.12
C LEU A 86 0.94 -13.34 2.77
N GLY A 87 1.11 -14.12 1.71
CA GLY A 87 2.42 -14.34 1.09
C GLY A 87 2.83 -13.11 0.27
N ALA A 88 4.09 -13.00 -0.13
CA ALA A 88 4.54 -11.90 -0.98
C ALA A 88 5.48 -12.39 -2.08
N VAL A 89 5.31 -11.89 -3.30
CA VAL A 89 6.21 -12.13 -4.43
C VAL A 89 6.47 -10.81 -5.13
N GLN A 90 7.73 -10.43 -5.27
CA GLN A 90 8.11 -9.28 -6.09
C GLN A 90 8.41 -9.77 -7.51
N THR A 91 7.69 -9.23 -8.48
CA THR A 91 7.79 -9.58 -9.90
C THR A 91 8.61 -8.56 -10.68
N SER A 92 8.73 -7.34 -10.18
CA SER A 92 9.55 -6.29 -10.77
C SER A 92 10.09 -5.29 -9.75
N ARG A 93 11.08 -4.48 -10.17
CA ARG A 93 11.63 -3.34 -9.42
C ARG A 93 11.75 -2.12 -10.34
N GLY A 94 11.39 -0.94 -9.83
CA GLY A 94 11.46 0.34 -10.53
C GLY A 94 10.12 0.81 -11.09
N CYS A 95 10.02 2.10 -11.40
CA CYS A 95 8.78 2.73 -11.87
C CYS A 95 9.10 3.85 -12.88
N PRO A 96 8.39 3.95 -14.03
CA PRO A 96 8.67 4.96 -15.05
C PRO A 96 8.17 6.37 -14.68
N PHE A 97 7.32 6.51 -13.66
CA PHE A 97 6.74 7.78 -13.25
C PHE A 97 7.74 8.69 -12.54
N GLU A 98 7.33 9.95 -12.37
CA GLU A 98 8.18 11.06 -11.89
C GLU A 98 7.49 11.80 -10.73
N CYS A 99 6.73 11.06 -9.91
CA CYS A 99 6.04 11.65 -8.77
C CYS A 99 7.08 12.23 -7.80
N GLU A 100 7.02 13.54 -7.56
CA GLU A 100 8.08 14.32 -6.89
C GLU A 100 8.38 13.81 -5.47
N PHE A 101 7.36 13.32 -4.77
CA PHE A 101 7.40 12.81 -3.40
C PHE A 101 7.81 11.33 -3.28
N CYS A 102 7.94 10.61 -4.40
CA CYS A 102 8.14 9.17 -4.39
C CYS A 102 9.64 8.81 -4.32
N ASP A 103 9.98 7.96 -3.36
CA ASP A 103 11.35 7.47 -3.12
C ASP A 103 11.73 6.27 -4.00
N VAL A 104 10.75 5.51 -4.51
CA VAL A 104 10.94 4.30 -5.34
C VAL A 104 11.95 4.50 -6.46
N ILE A 105 11.82 5.57 -7.24
CA ILE A 105 12.69 5.79 -8.40
C ILE A 105 14.13 6.15 -7.99
N GLN A 106 14.33 6.64 -6.75
CA GLN A 106 15.63 7.05 -6.25
C GLN A 106 16.51 5.83 -5.94
N TYR A 107 15.93 4.77 -5.35
CA TYR A 107 16.68 3.56 -5.03
C TYR A 107 16.53 2.42 -6.05
N LEU A 108 15.37 2.26 -6.71
CA LEU A 108 15.14 1.19 -7.71
C LEU A 108 15.32 1.62 -9.17
N GLY A 109 15.34 2.93 -9.44
CA GLY A 109 15.49 3.48 -10.79
C GLY A 109 14.20 3.56 -11.61
N ARG A 110 14.31 4.24 -12.76
CA ARG A 110 13.18 4.55 -13.66
C ARG A 110 12.80 3.40 -14.61
N LYS A 111 13.77 2.53 -14.90
CA LYS A 111 13.57 1.37 -15.77
C LYS A 111 13.06 0.21 -14.93
N GLN A 112 11.84 -0.23 -15.20
CA GLN A 112 11.30 -1.44 -14.58
C GLN A 112 12.13 -2.65 -15.03
N ARG A 113 12.70 -3.37 -14.07
CA ARG A 113 13.39 -4.64 -14.26
C ARG A 113 12.46 -5.74 -13.82
N HIS A 114 12.39 -6.83 -14.58
CA HIS A 114 11.43 -7.89 -14.37
C HIS A 114 12.11 -9.19 -14.00
N LYS A 115 11.52 -9.89 -13.03
CA LYS A 115 11.90 -11.25 -12.66
C LYS A 115 11.40 -12.20 -13.76
N PRO A 116 12.20 -13.20 -14.19
CA PRO A 116 11.72 -14.19 -15.15
C PRO A 116 10.41 -14.83 -14.68
N ILE A 117 9.45 -15.00 -15.60
CA ILE A 117 8.12 -15.56 -15.27
C ILE A 117 8.24 -16.91 -14.57
N ALA A 118 9.16 -17.77 -15.02
CA ALA A 118 9.41 -19.07 -14.38
C ALA A 118 9.82 -18.95 -12.90
N ASN A 119 10.63 -17.95 -12.55
CA ASN A 119 11.03 -17.70 -11.16
C ASN A 119 9.83 -17.20 -10.34
N VAL A 120 8.99 -16.33 -10.91
CA VAL A 120 7.76 -15.87 -10.26
C VAL A 120 6.83 -17.05 -9.97
N LEU A 121 6.59 -17.93 -10.94
CA LEU A 121 5.75 -19.12 -10.75
C LEU A 121 6.34 -20.08 -9.70
N ALA A 122 7.66 -20.26 -9.67
CA ALA A 122 8.32 -21.09 -8.65
C ALA A 122 8.16 -20.51 -7.23
N GLU A 123 8.24 -19.19 -7.07
CA GLU A 123 7.96 -18.53 -5.78
C GLU A 123 6.50 -18.65 -5.37
N LEU A 124 5.57 -18.60 -6.33
CA LEU A 124 4.14 -18.84 -6.08
C LEU A 124 3.87 -20.30 -5.67
N ASP A 125 4.54 -21.28 -6.28
CA ASP A 125 4.47 -22.68 -5.87
C ASP A 125 4.98 -22.86 -4.43
N ALA A 126 6.08 -22.20 -4.06
CA ALA A 126 6.60 -22.23 -2.69
C ALA A 126 5.60 -21.66 -1.67
N LEU A 127 4.95 -20.54 -1.99
CA LEU A 127 3.89 -19.97 -1.16
C LEU A 127 2.67 -20.89 -1.07
N TRP A 128 2.23 -21.48 -2.18
CA TRP A 128 1.10 -22.40 -2.19
C TRP A 128 1.37 -23.62 -1.30
N ALA A 129 2.58 -24.18 -1.38
CA ALA A 129 3.06 -25.29 -0.55
C ALA A 129 3.17 -24.92 0.94
N ALA A 130 3.52 -23.67 1.25
CA ALA A 130 3.51 -23.13 2.62
C ALA A 130 2.10 -22.83 3.15
N GLY A 131 1.05 -23.09 2.36
CA GLY A 131 -0.36 -22.99 2.76
C GLY A 131 -1.02 -21.65 2.44
N TYR A 132 -0.33 -20.73 1.78
CA TYR A 132 -0.93 -19.44 1.41
C TYR A 132 -1.97 -19.62 0.29
N ARG A 133 -3.09 -18.91 0.42
CA ARG A 133 -4.14 -18.79 -0.62
C ARG A 133 -4.34 -17.36 -1.11
N THR A 134 -3.68 -16.40 -0.47
CA THR A 134 -3.59 -15.02 -0.95
C THR A 134 -2.12 -14.61 -0.97
N ALA A 135 -1.70 -13.89 -2.01
CA ALA A 135 -0.37 -13.30 -2.09
C ALA A 135 -0.41 -11.83 -2.54
N PHE A 136 0.52 -11.03 -2.02
CA PHE A 136 0.80 -9.69 -2.49
C PHE A 136 1.82 -9.74 -3.62
N LEU A 137 1.45 -9.25 -4.80
CA LEU A 137 2.41 -8.98 -5.86
C LEU A 137 3.08 -7.64 -5.53
N ALA A 138 4.25 -7.72 -4.91
CA ALA A 138 4.88 -6.64 -4.15
C ALA A 138 5.64 -5.62 -5.02
N ASP A 139 5.11 -5.35 -6.21
CA ASP A 139 5.65 -4.36 -7.12
C ASP A 139 5.14 -2.96 -6.71
N ASP A 140 5.97 -1.93 -6.88
CA ASP A 140 5.55 -0.54 -6.63
C ASP A 140 4.50 -0.05 -7.65
N ASN A 141 4.53 -0.63 -8.86
CA ASN A 141 3.50 -0.46 -9.88
C ASN A 141 3.46 -1.67 -10.82
N PHE A 142 2.60 -2.63 -10.51
CA PHE A 142 2.52 -3.92 -11.21
C PHE A 142 2.15 -3.78 -12.70
N THR A 143 1.32 -2.79 -13.04
CA THR A 143 0.79 -2.59 -14.40
C THR A 143 1.59 -1.59 -15.23
N ALA A 144 2.73 -1.09 -14.72
CA ALA A 144 3.51 -0.05 -15.39
C ALA A 144 3.96 -0.44 -16.80
N TYR A 145 4.49 -1.66 -16.97
CA TYR A 145 4.93 -2.17 -18.26
C TYR A 145 3.95 -3.22 -18.80
N ARG A 146 2.97 -2.74 -19.57
CA ARG A 146 1.77 -3.51 -19.97
C ARG A 146 2.08 -4.80 -20.73
N ALA A 147 3.05 -4.78 -21.64
CA ALA A 147 3.39 -5.96 -22.44
C ALA A 147 3.85 -7.14 -21.56
N HIS A 148 4.85 -6.91 -20.70
CA HIS A 148 5.31 -7.93 -19.76
C HIS A 148 4.23 -8.30 -18.73
N CYS A 149 3.45 -7.32 -18.24
CA CYS A 149 2.36 -7.58 -17.30
C CYS A 149 1.33 -8.56 -17.90
N LYS A 150 0.93 -8.39 -19.17
CA LYS A 150 0.03 -9.31 -19.87
C LYS A 150 0.62 -10.72 -19.99
N GLU A 151 1.89 -10.85 -20.34
CA GLU A 151 2.58 -12.16 -20.39
C GLU A 151 2.56 -12.87 -19.03
N LEU A 152 2.91 -12.15 -17.96
CA LEU A 152 2.91 -12.68 -16.61
C LEU A 152 1.49 -13.05 -16.14
N LEU A 153 0.49 -12.20 -16.40
CA LEU A 153 -0.91 -12.46 -16.06
C LEU A 153 -1.43 -13.71 -16.76
N ALA A 154 -1.10 -13.92 -18.03
CA ALA A 154 -1.46 -15.14 -18.76
C ALA A 154 -0.84 -16.39 -18.12
N ALA A 155 0.43 -16.31 -17.73
CA ALA A 155 1.13 -17.40 -17.04
C ALA A 155 0.53 -17.70 -15.66
N ILE A 156 0.22 -16.67 -14.85
CA ILE A 156 -0.44 -16.82 -13.54
C ILE A 156 -1.85 -17.40 -13.71
N ALA A 157 -2.63 -16.92 -14.69
CA ALA A 157 -3.97 -17.44 -14.97
C ALA A 157 -3.96 -18.92 -15.36
N HIS A 158 -2.94 -19.37 -16.10
CA HIS A 158 -2.73 -20.78 -16.39
C HIS A 158 -2.34 -21.55 -15.12
N TRP A 159 -1.33 -21.07 -14.38
CA TRP A 159 -0.82 -21.70 -13.17
C TRP A 159 -1.89 -21.88 -12.09
N ARG A 160 -2.82 -20.93 -11.92
CA ARG A 160 -3.84 -20.96 -10.86
C ARG A 160 -5.02 -21.89 -11.11
N ARG A 161 -5.13 -22.53 -12.29
CA ARG A 161 -6.28 -23.41 -12.60
C ARG A 161 -6.48 -24.49 -11.55
N ASP A 162 -5.39 -25.06 -11.04
CA ASP A 162 -5.40 -26.08 -9.98
C ASP A 162 -4.96 -25.53 -8.61
N ARG A 163 -4.67 -24.22 -8.55
CA ARG A 163 -4.16 -23.51 -7.38
C ARG A 163 -4.89 -22.17 -7.28
N PRO A 164 -6.14 -22.14 -6.81
CA PRO A 164 -6.98 -20.93 -6.79
C PRO A 164 -6.49 -19.89 -5.77
N MET A 165 -5.25 -19.42 -5.94
CA MET A 165 -4.67 -18.31 -5.20
C MET A 165 -5.29 -17.00 -5.70
N GLU A 166 -5.53 -16.10 -4.76
CA GLU A 166 -5.92 -14.72 -5.01
C GLU A 166 -4.72 -13.79 -4.85
N PHE A 167 -4.74 -12.69 -5.59
CA PHE A 167 -3.70 -11.68 -5.55
C PHE A 167 -4.25 -10.34 -5.11
N VAL A 168 -3.41 -9.63 -4.37
CA VAL A 168 -3.54 -8.20 -4.14
C VAL A 168 -2.27 -7.53 -4.67
N THR A 169 -2.35 -6.29 -5.15
CA THR A 169 -1.18 -5.59 -5.70
C THR A 169 -1.35 -4.08 -5.64
N GLN A 170 -0.33 -3.33 -6.06
CA GLN A 170 -0.37 -1.89 -6.26
C GLN A 170 -0.36 -1.60 -7.76
N ILE A 171 -1.27 -0.73 -8.19
CA ILE A 171 -1.35 -0.26 -9.58
C ILE A 171 -1.48 1.25 -9.61
N SER A 172 -1.18 1.79 -10.78
CA SER A 172 -1.56 3.15 -11.12
C SER A 172 -2.92 3.17 -11.83
N ILE A 173 -3.66 4.26 -11.68
CA ILE A 173 -5.00 4.40 -12.27
C ILE A 173 -4.98 4.31 -13.80
N ASP A 174 -3.86 4.59 -14.47
CA ASP A 174 -3.77 4.49 -15.94
C ASP A 174 -3.95 3.07 -16.49
N ALA A 175 -3.89 2.04 -15.65
CA ALA A 175 -4.22 0.66 -16.01
C ALA A 175 -5.64 0.55 -16.60
N THR A 176 -6.56 1.42 -16.17
CA THR A 176 -7.96 1.41 -16.63
C THR A 176 -8.14 1.84 -18.09
N ARG A 177 -7.07 2.35 -18.73
CA ARG A 177 -7.05 2.69 -20.16
C ARG A 177 -6.96 1.45 -21.06
N ASP A 178 -6.73 0.27 -20.48
CA ASP A 178 -6.59 -1.01 -21.17
C ASP A 178 -7.55 -2.02 -20.54
N GLU A 179 -8.79 -2.10 -21.06
CA GLU A 179 -9.81 -3.01 -20.51
C GLU A 179 -9.39 -4.48 -20.59
N GLU A 180 -8.66 -4.86 -21.64
CA GLU A 180 -8.11 -6.22 -21.76
C GLU A 180 -7.15 -6.54 -20.61
N LEU A 181 -6.28 -5.58 -20.23
CA LEU A 181 -5.42 -5.73 -19.06
C LEU A 181 -6.24 -5.96 -17.77
N LEU A 182 -7.35 -5.25 -17.59
CA LEU A 182 -8.22 -5.44 -16.41
C LEU A 182 -8.87 -6.82 -16.41
N ASP A 183 -9.34 -7.30 -17.56
CA ASP A 183 -9.88 -8.66 -17.70
C ASP A 183 -8.81 -9.72 -17.35
N MET A 184 -7.58 -9.52 -17.83
CA MET A 184 -6.46 -10.41 -17.54
C MET A 184 -6.08 -10.40 -16.05
N CYS A 185 -6.09 -9.24 -15.39
CA CYS A 185 -5.91 -9.12 -13.95
C CYS A 185 -6.91 -9.99 -13.18
N VAL A 186 -8.20 -9.86 -13.51
CA VAL A 186 -9.25 -10.63 -12.82
C VAL A 186 -9.16 -12.12 -13.13
N ALA A 187 -8.85 -12.49 -14.39
CA ALA A 187 -8.63 -13.88 -14.78
C ALA A 187 -7.45 -14.53 -14.03
N ALA A 188 -6.37 -13.77 -13.81
CA ALA A 188 -5.21 -14.17 -13.01
C ALA A 188 -5.48 -14.20 -11.49
N GLY A 189 -6.68 -13.82 -11.04
CA GLY A 189 -7.06 -13.86 -9.63
C GLY A 189 -6.74 -12.59 -8.85
N LEU A 190 -6.48 -11.46 -9.51
CA LEU A 190 -6.34 -10.18 -8.83
C LEU A 190 -7.71 -9.71 -8.31
N THR A 191 -7.84 -9.58 -6.99
CA THR A 191 -9.14 -9.30 -6.33
C THR A 191 -9.18 -7.93 -5.65
N GLN A 192 -8.04 -7.39 -5.26
CA GLN A 192 -7.92 -6.07 -4.64
C GLN A 192 -6.66 -5.37 -5.14
N VAL A 193 -6.76 -4.07 -5.38
CA VAL A 193 -5.63 -3.24 -5.82
C VAL A 193 -5.51 -2.01 -4.92
N PHE A 194 -4.29 -1.62 -4.61
CA PHE A 194 -3.99 -0.30 -4.06
C PHE A 194 -3.78 0.69 -5.20
N VAL A 195 -4.43 1.84 -5.13
CA VAL A 195 -4.30 2.92 -6.10
C VAL A 195 -3.88 4.19 -5.37
N GLY A 196 -2.73 4.75 -5.76
CA GLY A 196 -2.29 6.08 -5.33
C GLY A 196 -3.14 7.16 -6.00
N ILE A 197 -4.19 7.59 -5.30
CA ILE A 197 -5.11 8.67 -5.70
C ILE A 197 -4.46 10.02 -5.39
N GLU A 198 -3.76 10.06 -4.26
CA GLU A 198 -3.08 11.20 -3.65
C GLU A 198 -4.06 12.30 -3.23
N THR A 199 -4.68 13.00 -4.17
CA THR A 199 -5.58 14.12 -3.86
C THR A 199 -6.54 14.38 -5.01
N PRO A 200 -7.81 14.77 -4.74
CA PRO A 200 -8.72 15.26 -5.78
C PRO A 200 -8.36 16.68 -6.25
N ASN A 201 -7.44 17.38 -5.57
CA ASN A 201 -6.99 18.70 -5.96
C ASN A 201 -6.09 18.63 -7.21
N VAL A 202 -6.59 19.12 -8.34
CA VAL A 202 -5.92 19.06 -9.64
C VAL A 202 -4.60 19.85 -9.66
N GLU A 203 -4.50 20.94 -8.91
CA GLU A 203 -3.27 21.73 -8.84
C GLU A 203 -2.18 20.96 -8.06
N SER A 204 -2.53 20.35 -6.93
CA SER A 204 -1.66 19.46 -6.15
C SER A 204 -1.16 18.25 -6.95
N LEU A 205 -2.02 17.65 -7.77
CA LEU A 205 -1.60 16.57 -8.70
C LEU A 205 -0.64 17.07 -9.79
N ARG A 206 -0.82 18.31 -10.25
CA ARG A 206 0.01 18.91 -11.30
C ARG A 206 1.41 19.24 -10.78
N GLU A 207 1.52 19.87 -9.62
CA GLU A 207 2.82 20.24 -9.05
C GLU A 207 3.69 19.00 -8.76
N THR A 208 3.08 17.91 -8.32
CA THR A 208 3.82 16.71 -7.89
C THR A 208 4.14 15.75 -9.04
N GLY A 209 3.75 16.09 -10.27
CA GLY A 209 4.04 15.25 -11.43
C GLY A 209 3.21 13.96 -11.50
N LYS A 210 2.09 13.85 -10.77
CA LYS A 210 1.14 12.72 -10.84
C LYS A 210 0.26 12.79 -12.11
N ARG A 211 0.90 12.90 -13.27
CA ARG A 211 0.28 13.21 -14.57
C ARG A 211 -0.79 12.21 -15.01
N GLN A 212 -0.64 10.96 -14.59
CA GLN A 212 -1.56 9.89 -14.91
C GLN A 212 -2.93 10.00 -14.22
N ASN A 213 -3.01 10.79 -13.14
CA ASN A 213 -4.27 11.12 -12.46
C ASN A 213 -4.93 12.39 -13.01
N LEU A 214 -4.26 13.11 -13.94
CA LEU A 214 -4.79 14.34 -14.55
C LEU A 214 -5.67 14.02 -15.76
N LYS A 215 -6.60 14.95 -16.07
CA LYS A 215 -7.46 14.92 -17.26
C LYS A 215 -8.36 13.67 -17.36
N ILE A 216 -8.66 13.05 -16.23
CA ILE A 216 -9.56 11.91 -16.10
C ILE A 216 -10.50 12.15 -14.92
N SER A 217 -11.62 11.43 -14.89
CA SER A 217 -12.47 11.33 -13.71
C SER A 217 -11.98 10.18 -12.85
N LEU A 218 -11.26 10.48 -11.77
CA LEU A 218 -10.77 9.46 -10.83
C LEU A 218 -11.92 8.57 -10.31
N VAL A 219 -13.09 9.16 -10.06
CA VAL A 219 -14.29 8.44 -9.63
C VAL A 219 -14.72 7.39 -10.66
N ASP A 220 -14.75 7.76 -11.95
CA ASP A 220 -15.15 6.83 -13.03
C ASP A 220 -14.12 5.74 -13.25
N GLU A 221 -12.83 6.07 -13.20
CA GLU A 221 -11.75 5.08 -13.36
C GLU A 221 -11.73 4.07 -12.20
N ILE A 222 -11.96 4.54 -10.96
CA ILE A 222 -12.15 3.65 -9.80
C ILE A 222 -13.37 2.76 -10.00
N GLN A 223 -14.49 3.32 -10.47
CA GLN A 223 -15.69 2.53 -10.74
C GLN A 223 -15.43 1.45 -11.80
N LYS A 224 -14.60 1.72 -12.82
CA LYS A 224 -14.21 0.68 -13.80
C LYS A 224 -13.49 -0.49 -13.15
N LEU A 225 -12.55 -0.26 -12.22
CA LEU A 225 -11.86 -1.36 -11.51
C LEU A 225 -12.86 -2.24 -10.73
N ILE A 226 -13.81 -1.59 -10.06
CA ILE A 226 -14.83 -2.23 -9.24
C ILE A 226 -15.81 -3.02 -10.10
N ASP A 227 -16.23 -2.45 -11.24
CA ASP A 227 -17.08 -3.10 -12.23
C ASP A 227 -16.42 -4.36 -12.82
N HIS A 228 -15.10 -4.37 -13.04
CA HIS A 228 -14.39 -5.57 -13.49
C HIS A 228 -14.26 -6.64 -12.38
N GLY A 229 -14.42 -6.24 -11.11
CA GLY A 229 -14.39 -7.14 -9.96
C GLY A 229 -13.09 -7.08 -9.17
N MET A 230 -12.40 -5.94 -9.15
CA MET A 230 -11.30 -5.64 -8.24
C MET A 230 -11.75 -4.59 -7.23
N SER A 231 -11.66 -4.86 -5.92
CA SER A 231 -11.82 -3.78 -4.94
C SER A 231 -10.60 -2.87 -4.96
N VAL A 232 -10.80 -1.64 -4.52
CA VAL A 232 -9.74 -0.64 -4.46
C VAL A 232 -9.49 -0.29 -2.99
N MET A 233 -8.22 -0.23 -2.62
CA MET A 233 -7.73 0.52 -1.47
C MET A 233 -7.14 1.83 -1.99
N GLY A 234 -7.62 2.97 -1.50
CA GLY A 234 -7.18 4.28 -1.96
C GLY A 234 -6.04 4.83 -1.10
N GLY A 235 -4.92 5.22 -1.70
CA GLY A 235 -3.91 6.04 -1.05
C GLY A 235 -4.24 7.52 -1.22
N MET A 236 -4.36 8.28 -0.14
CA MET A 236 -4.56 9.73 -0.18
C MET A 236 -3.52 10.44 0.71
N ILE A 237 -3.06 11.58 0.24
CA ILE A 237 -2.06 12.43 0.85
C ILE A 237 -2.67 13.83 1.00
N VAL A 238 -2.41 14.48 2.14
CA VAL A 238 -2.73 15.90 2.36
C VAL A 238 -1.46 16.69 2.67
N GLY A 239 -1.52 18.01 2.45
CA GLY A 239 -0.42 18.91 2.77
C GLY A 239 0.49 19.20 1.58
N PHE A 240 -0.02 18.99 0.36
CA PHE A 240 0.56 19.56 -0.85
C PHE A 240 0.52 21.10 -0.80
N ASP A 241 1.35 21.79 -1.58
CA ASP A 241 1.46 23.26 -1.46
C ASP A 241 0.18 23.97 -1.95
N HIS A 242 -0.59 23.30 -2.81
CA HIS A 242 -1.90 23.77 -3.26
C HIS A 242 -3.07 23.27 -2.40
N ASP A 243 -2.83 22.49 -1.34
CA ASP A 243 -3.88 22.05 -0.42
C ASP A 243 -4.13 23.12 0.65
N GLY A 244 -5.28 23.80 0.62
CA GLY A 244 -5.74 24.62 1.74
C GLY A 244 -6.49 23.81 2.80
N PRO A 245 -6.96 24.43 3.90
CA PRO A 245 -7.80 23.76 4.90
C PRO A 245 -9.07 23.10 4.32
N ASN A 246 -9.53 23.53 3.15
CA ASN A 246 -10.66 22.90 2.43
C ASN A 246 -10.33 21.51 1.84
N VAL A 247 -9.04 21.11 1.77
CA VAL A 247 -8.64 19.80 1.23
C VAL A 247 -9.31 18.64 1.97
N PHE A 248 -9.54 18.77 3.29
CA PHE A 248 -10.15 17.72 4.09
C PHE A 248 -11.60 17.46 3.67
N ALA A 249 -12.37 18.51 3.38
CA ALA A 249 -13.72 18.38 2.84
C ALA A 249 -13.70 17.75 1.44
N GLN A 250 -12.79 18.21 0.56
CA GLN A 250 -12.64 17.65 -0.79
C GLN A 250 -12.28 16.16 -0.78
N GLN A 251 -11.36 15.74 0.09
CA GLN A 251 -10.97 14.33 0.26
C GLN A 251 -12.14 13.50 0.81
N TYR A 252 -12.92 14.04 1.75
CA TYR A 252 -14.13 13.38 2.26
C TYR A 252 -15.20 13.21 1.18
N GLU A 253 -15.51 14.27 0.43
CA GLU A 253 -16.46 14.25 -0.68
C GLU A 253 -16.03 13.23 -1.74
N PHE A 254 -14.75 13.24 -2.11
CA PHE A 254 -14.20 12.28 -3.03
C PHE A 254 -14.34 10.83 -2.50
N ALA A 255 -14.02 10.60 -1.23
CA ALA A 255 -14.19 9.30 -0.60
C ALA A 255 -15.64 8.82 -0.71
N MET A 256 -16.62 9.66 -0.35
CA MET A 256 -18.05 9.33 -0.42
C MET A 256 -18.56 9.18 -1.87
N ALA A 257 -17.93 9.87 -2.83
CA ALA A 257 -18.22 9.73 -4.24
C ALA A 257 -17.71 8.41 -4.86
N THR A 258 -16.93 7.60 -4.13
CA THR A 258 -16.35 6.34 -4.61
C THR A 258 -16.83 5.12 -3.81
N PRO A 259 -16.87 3.92 -4.42
CA PRO A 259 -17.11 2.66 -3.71
C PRO A 259 -15.85 2.12 -3.03
N ILE A 260 -15.00 3.00 -2.45
CA ILE A 260 -13.76 2.62 -1.76
C ILE A 260 -14.01 2.63 -0.24
N PRO A 261 -14.01 1.47 0.45
CA PRO A 261 -14.20 1.47 1.88
C PRO A 261 -12.93 1.88 2.65
N ILE A 262 -11.77 1.37 2.21
CA ILE A 262 -10.48 1.54 2.90
C ILE A 262 -9.63 2.57 2.19
N PHE A 263 -9.26 3.61 2.94
CA PHE A 263 -8.27 4.59 2.54
C PHE A 263 -7.06 4.54 3.48
N SER A 264 -5.87 4.53 2.90
CA SER A 264 -4.62 4.85 3.59
C SER A 264 -4.41 6.35 3.48
N LEU A 265 -4.59 7.06 4.60
CA LEU A 265 -4.41 8.51 4.69
C LEU A 265 -3.01 8.83 5.20
N GLY A 266 -2.30 9.71 4.50
CA GLY A 266 -0.98 10.20 4.88
C GLY A 266 -0.89 11.72 4.85
N ALA A 267 -0.04 12.30 5.67
CA ALA A 267 0.47 13.66 5.46
C ALA A 267 1.66 13.60 4.49
N LEU A 268 1.82 14.63 3.66
CA LEU A 268 2.91 14.72 2.70
C LEU A 268 4.25 14.68 3.45
N MET A 269 5.16 13.82 2.99
CA MET A 269 6.47 13.63 3.60
C MET A 269 7.56 13.88 2.55
N ALA A 270 8.50 14.75 2.87
CA ALA A 270 9.71 14.95 2.10
C ALA A 270 10.73 13.89 2.53
N SER A 271 10.73 12.72 1.88
CA SER A 271 11.73 11.68 2.15
C SER A 271 13.08 12.08 1.56
N GLU A 272 14.18 11.82 2.25
CA GLU A 272 15.51 12.15 1.72
C GLU A 272 15.76 11.53 0.34
N ALA A 273 16.61 12.19 -0.44
CA ALA A 273 16.90 11.89 -1.84
C ALA A 273 15.74 12.07 -2.84
N THR A 274 14.54 12.47 -2.38
CA THR A 274 13.45 12.84 -3.30
C THR A 274 13.59 14.29 -3.81
N PRO A 275 13.13 14.59 -5.04
CA PRO A 275 13.06 15.97 -5.53
C PRO A 275 12.25 16.89 -4.62
N LEU A 276 11.21 16.35 -3.96
CA LEU A 276 10.43 17.09 -2.98
C LEU A 276 11.32 17.53 -1.81
N PHE A 277 12.16 16.64 -1.28
CA PHE A 277 13.09 16.98 -0.20
C PHE A 277 14.06 18.10 -0.59
N ASP A 278 14.64 18.04 -1.78
CA ASP A 278 15.53 19.10 -2.28
C ASP A 278 14.80 20.45 -2.36
N ARG A 279 13.56 20.43 -2.86
CA ARG A 279 12.73 21.63 -2.99
C ARG A 279 12.35 22.22 -1.63
N ILE A 280 11.78 21.42 -0.73
CA ILE A 280 11.37 21.84 0.62
C ILE A 280 12.57 22.35 1.43
N THR A 281 13.74 21.72 1.29
CA THR A 281 14.98 22.17 1.95
C THR A 281 15.43 23.53 1.43
N ARG A 282 15.47 23.71 0.10
CA ARG A 282 15.85 24.98 -0.53
C ARG A 282 14.91 26.13 -0.16
N GLU A 283 13.63 25.82 0.05
CA GLU A 283 12.61 26.79 0.46
C GLU A 283 12.62 27.07 1.99
N GLY A 284 13.48 26.37 2.76
CA GLY A 284 13.57 26.56 4.21
C GLY A 284 12.35 26.05 4.99
N ARG A 285 11.59 25.10 4.40
CA ARG A 285 10.35 24.56 4.99
C ARG A 285 10.52 23.17 5.62
N LEU A 286 11.71 22.60 5.57
CA LEU A 286 11.99 21.30 6.19
C LEU A 286 12.05 21.45 7.72
N LEU A 287 11.19 20.72 8.43
CA LEU A 287 11.18 20.68 9.89
C LEU A 287 12.24 19.68 10.39
N THR A 288 13.08 20.12 11.34
CA THR A 288 14.13 19.28 11.95
C THR A 288 13.63 18.62 13.25
N GLY A 289 14.15 17.43 13.56
CA GLY A 289 13.80 16.69 14.79
C GLY A 289 12.44 15.97 14.76
N GLY A 290 11.79 15.89 13.60
CA GLY A 290 10.50 15.23 13.39
C GLY A 290 10.60 13.86 12.72
N VAL A 291 9.48 13.40 12.16
CA VAL A 291 9.37 12.16 11.38
C VAL A 291 10.12 12.30 10.05
N GLU A 292 10.79 11.24 9.62
CA GLU A 292 11.64 11.27 8.41
C GLU A 292 11.16 10.38 7.27
N THR A 293 10.13 9.56 7.52
CA THR A 293 9.69 8.54 6.58
C THR A 293 8.17 8.51 6.51
N GLN A 294 7.64 8.06 5.38
CA GLN A 294 6.19 7.85 5.20
C GLN A 294 5.59 6.76 6.09
N ALA A 295 6.40 6.05 6.89
CA ALA A 295 5.94 5.02 7.82
C ALA A 295 5.19 5.58 9.05
N VAL A 296 5.12 6.90 9.23
CA VAL A 296 4.31 7.55 10.26
C VAL A 296 3.25 8.41 9.56
N PRO A 297 2.04 7.86 9.32
CA PRO A 297 1.12 8.43 8.33
C PRO A 297 0.57 9.80 8.70
N TRP A 298 0.48 10.15 9.99
CA TRP A 298 -0.21 11.38 10.44
C TRP A 298 0.72 12.53 10.81
N SER A 299 1.97 12.47 10.38
CA SER A 299 2.97 13.51 10.66
C SER A 299 3.69 13.89 9.38
N SER A 300 4.17 15.12 9.32
CA SER A 300 4.94 15.65 8.19
C SER A 300 6.19 16.36 8.69
N ASN A 301 7.26 16.30 7.89
CA ASN A 301 8.46 17.11 8.05
C ASN A 301 8.45 18.39 7.21
N ILE A 302 7.29 18.79 6.71
CA ILE A 302 7.13 19.94 5.82
C ILE A 302 6.28 20.98 6.53
N GLN A 303 6.80 22.20 6.64
CA GLN A 303 5.99 23.37 6.94
C GLN A 303 5.08 23.66 5.74
N CYS A 304 3.77 23.41 5.91
CA CYS A 304 2.76 23.66 4.88
C CYS A 304 2.70 25.17 4.54
N GLN A 305 2.42 25.50 3.27
CA GLN A 305 2.34 26.90 2.82
C GLN A 305 1.01 27.57 3.17
N THR A 306 -0.06 26.78 3.19
CA THR A 306 -1.46 27.23 3.13
C THR A 306 -2.25 26.89 4.39
N MET A 307 -1.64 26.14 5.32
CA MET A 307 -2.21 25.82 6.63
C MET A 307 -1.10 25.64 7.66
N SER A 308 -1.43 25.85 8.92
CA SER A 308 -0.55 25.53 10.05
C SER A 308 -0.43 24.02 10.26
N MET A 309 0.62 23.58 10.97
CA MET A 309 0.78 22.16 11.31
C MET A 309 -0.32 21.65 12.26
N GLU A 310 -0.89 22.54 13.06
CA GLU A 310 -2.05 22.25 13.92
C GLU A 310 -3.32 22.02 13.09
N GLU A 311 -3.59 22.87 12.10
CA GLU A 311 -4.69 22.67 11.15
C GLU A 311 -4.51 21.38 10.33
N LEU A 312 -3.28 21.07 9.90
CA LEU A 312 -2.96 19.81 9.23
C LEU A 312 -3.32 18.59 10.11
N HIS A 313 -2.89 18.62 11.37
CA HIS A 313 -3.11 17.55 12.33
C HIS A 313 -4.60 17.35 12.63
N HIS A 314 -5.30 18.42 13.04
CA HIS A 314 -6.72 18.38 13.36
C HIS A 314 -7.58 18.03 12.14
N GLY A 315 -7.26 18.58 10.96
CA GLY A 315 -7.96 18.26 9.72
C GLY A 315 -7.79 16.79 9.31
N MET A 316 -6.57 16.25 9.43
CA MET A 316 -6.30 14.83 9.20
C MET A 316 -7.04 13.94 10.20
N GLN A 317 -7.11 14.34 11.47
CA GLN A 317 -7.85 13.62 12.51
C GLN A 317 -9.35 13.60 12.21
N ASN A 318 -9.93 14.75 11.88
CA ASN A 318 -11.33 14.86 11.45
C ASN A 318 -11.60 13.99 10.23
N LEU A 319 -10.75 14.04 9.20
CA LEU A 319 -10.91 13.25 7.99
C LEU A 319 -10.87 11.74 8.29
N CYS A 320 -9.92 11.27 9.09
CA CYS A 320 -9.82 9.87 9.53
C CYS A 320 -11.11 9.41 10.22
N ASN A 321 -11.61 10.19 11.18
CA ASN A 321 -12.84 9.86 11.91
C ASN A 321 -14.06 9.86 11.00
N ALA A 322 -14.23 10.90 10.17
CA ALA A 322 -15.37 11.06 9.29
C ALA A 322 -15.48 9.93 8.26
N ILE A 323 -14.39 9.52 7.60
CA ILE A 323 -14.47 8.45 6.60
C ILE A 323 -14.66 7.06 7.24
N TYR A 324 -14.13 6.83 8.46
CA TYR A 324 -14.28 5.56 9.17
C TYR A 324 -15.47 5.52 10.15
N ALA A 325 -16.26 6.59 10.20
CA ALA A 325 -17.55 6.61 10.88
C ALA A 325 -18.43 5.48 10.31
N PRO A 326 -19.10 4.67 11.16
CA PRO A 326 -19.83 3.48 10.69
C PRO A 326 -20.89 3.75 9.62
N ALA A 327 -21.52 4.93 9.64
CA ALA A 327 -22.48 5.34 8.61
C ALA A 327 -21.79 5.56 7.25
N ALA A 328 -20.76 6.40 7.20
CA ALA A 328 -20.01 6.72 5.98
C ALA A 328 -19.30 5.49 5.41
N PHE A 329 -18.63 4.71 6.26
CA PHE A 329 -17.98 3.46 5.86
C PHE A 329 -19.00 2.45 5.31
N GLY A 330 -20.13 2.28 6.02
CA GLY A 330 -21.21 1.38 5.62
C GLY A 330 -21.82 1.72 4.27
N GLU A 331 -22.00 3.02 3.98
CA GLU A 331 -22.49 3.49 2.68
C GLU A 331 -21.56 3.08 1.53
N ARG A 332 -20.26 3.33 1.67
CA ARG A 332 -19.26 2.94 0.67
C ARG A 332 -19.17 1.42 0.50
N MET A 333 -19.31 0.65 1.59
CA MET A 333 -19.41 -0.81 1.54
C MET A 333 -20.64 -1.29 0.76
N LEU A 334 -21.81 -0.71 1.00
CA LEU A 334 -23.04 -1.08 0.27
C LEU A 334 -22.92 -0.73 -1.22
N ARG A 335 -22.32 0.42 -1.55
CA ARG A 335 -22.04 0.81 -2.93
C ARG A 335 -21.07 -0.15 -3.62
N LEU A 336 -19.98 -0.53 -2.95
CA LEU A 336 -19.05 -1.58 -3.39
C LEU A 336 -19.82 -2.86 -3.72
N ILE A 337 -20.56 -3.42 -2.77
CA ILE A 337 -21.31 -4.68 -2.96
C ILE A 337 -22.24 -4.57 -4.16
N SER A 338 -23.00 -3.48 -4.28
CA SER A 338 -23.98 -3.31 -5.35
C SER A 338 -23.36 -3.21 -6.75
N THR A 339 -22.12 -2.74 -6.87
CA THR A 339 -21.44 -2.46 -8.15
C THR A 339 -20.35 -3.46 -8.52
N PHE A 340 -19.83 -4.21 -7.54
CA PHE A 340 -18.72 -5.12 -7.72
C PHE A 340 -18.98 -6.14 -8.84
N GLY A 341 -18.07 -6.23 -9.81
CA GLY A 341 -18.09 -7.27 -10.84
C GLY A 341 -19.21 -7.14 -11.89
N ARG A 342 -19.88 -6.00 -12.04
CA ARG A 342 -20.95 -5.80 -13.05
C ARG A 342 -20.52 -6.05 -14.50
N ARG A 343 -19.22 -5.88 -14.81
CA ARG A 343 -18.61 -6.09 -16.13
C ARG A 343 -17.61 -7.26 -16.13
N ARG A 344 -17.58 -8.04 -15.05
CA ARG A 344 -16.64 -9.16 -14.90
C ARG A 344 -16.88 -10.21 -16.00
N LYS A 345 -15.83 -10.56 -16.75
CA LYS A 345 -15.87 -11.64 -17.76
C LYS A 345 -15.42 -12.99 -17.19
N ALA A 346 -14.43 -13.00 -16.30
CA ALA A 346 -13.94 -14.20 -15.65
C ALA A 346 -14.97 -14.75 -14.63
N PRO A 347 -14.90 -16.04 -14.25
CA PRO A 347 -15.76 -16.57 -13.20
C PRO A 347 -15.68 -15.75 -11.90
N ALA A 348 -16.80 -15.70 -11.18
CA ALA A 348 -16.83 -15.12 -9.84
C ALA A 348 -15.85 -15.87 -8.91
N PRO A 349 -15.25 -15.19 -7.91
CA PRO A 349 -14.45 -15.87 -6.92
C PRO A 349 -15.35 -16.87 -6.19
N GLN A 350 -14.87 -18.10 -5.99
CA GLN A 350 -15.62 -19.03 -5.15
C GLN A 350 -15.55 -18.55 -3.70
N PRO A 351 -16.65 -18.63 -2.95
CA PRO A 351 -16.60 -18.41 -1.51
C PRO A 351 -15.55 -19.34 -0.88
N PHE A 352 -14.72 -18.81 0.00
CA PHE A 352 -13.75 -19.65 0.70
C PHE A 352 -14.48 -20.70 1.55
N ASP A 353 -13.95 -21.93 1.61
CA ASP A 353 -14.41 -22.93 2.57
C ASP A 353 -13.80 -22.59 3.94
N PRO A 354 -14.60 -22.23 4.97
CA PRO A 354 -14.07 -21.92 6.29
C PRO A 354 -13.25 -23.07 6.89
N LYS A 355 -13.50 -24.31 6.49
CA LYS A 355 -12.75 -25.49 6.95
C LYS A 355 -11.34 -25.58 6.34
N SER A 356 -11.11 -24.88 5.24
CA SER A 356 -9.80 -24.83 4.57
C SER A 356 -8.86 -23.76 5.14
N LEU A 357 -9.37 -22.90 6.04
CA LEU A 357 -8.60 -21.80 6.62
C LEU A 357 -7.59 -22.30 7.66
N ARG A 358 -6.38 -21.78 7.58
CA ARG A 358 -5.34 -21.91 8.62
C ARG A 358 -5.77 -21.15 9.88
N GLU A 359 -5.16 -21.47 11.02
CA GLU A 359 -5.51 -20.84 12.31
C GLU A 359 -5.42 -19.30 12.26
N VAL A 360 -4.35 -18.74 11.68
CA VAL A 360 -4.19 -17.28 11.54
C VAL A 360 -5.29 -16.64 10.67
N GLU A 361 -5.78 -17.34 9.66
CA GLU A 361 -6.85 -16.87 8.78
C GLU A 361 -8.21 -16.92 9.50
N GLN A 362 -8.45 -17.96 10.32
CA GLN A 362 -9.63 -18.04 11.20
C GLN A 362 -9.63 -16.91 12.23
N GLN A 363 -8.47 -16.59 12.82
CA GLN A 363 -8.32 -15.46 13.75
C GLN A 363 -8.61 -14.13 13.05
N ALA A 364 -8.07 -13.91 11.84
CA ALA A 364 -8.35 -12.70 11.07
C ALA A 364 -9.84 -12.57 10.71
N MET A 365 -10.48 -13.68 10.33
CA MET A 365 -11.92 -13.72 10.08
C MET A 365 -12.72 -13.38 11.35
N GLN A 366 -12.32 -13.92 12.51
CA GLN A 366 -12.96 -13.63 13.79
C GLN A 366 -12.88 -12.14 14.15
N VAL A 367 -11.72 -11.52 13.95
CA VAL A 367 -11.54 -10.06 14.14
C VAL A 367 -12.50 -9.27 13.25
N GLY A 368 -12.65 -9.65 11.97
CA GLY A 368 -13.62 -9.01 11.06
C GLY A 368 -15.08 -9.21 11.50
N MET A 369 -15.42 -10.38 12.06
CA MET A 369 -16.75 -10.64 12.61
C MET A 369 -17.03 -9.86 13.90
N ASP A 370 -16.00 -9.57 14.69
CA ASP A 370 -16.12 -8.85 15.95
C ASP A 370 -16.33 -7.34 15.79
N VAL A 371 -16.24 -6.80 14.56
CA VAL A 371 -16.64 -5.41 14.27
C VAL A 371 -18.06 -5.11 14.77
N ARG A 372 -18.99 -6.08 14.67
CA ARG A 372 -20.36 -5.90 15.17
C ARG A 372 -20.47 -5.65 16.68
N LYS A 373 -19.40 -5.93 17.44
CA LYS A 373 -19.31 -5.79 18.90
C LYS A 373 -18.56 -4.52 19.32
N MET A 374 -18.00 -3.74 18.39
CA MET A 374 -17.24 -2.53 18.70
C MET A 374 -18.13 -1.40 19.25
N GLY A 375 -19.41 -1.39 18.87
CA GLY A 375 -20.39 -0.39 19.29
C GLY A 375 -21.73 -0.62 18.60
N GLU A 376 -22.78 0.09 19.05
CA GLU A 376 -24.11 -0.05 18.44
C GLU A 376 -24.13 0.40 16.97
N ALA A 377 -23.37 1.45 16.64
CA ALA A 377 -23.30 1.97 15.28
C ALA A 377 -22.62 0.96 14.33
N GLU A 378 -21.51 0.37 14.77
CA GLU A 378 -20.80 -0.70 14.07
C GLU A 378 -21.66 -1.96 13.94
N GLY A 379 -22.42 -2.33 14.97
CA GLY A 379 -23.40 -3.43 14.91
C GLY A 379 -24.46 -3.20 13.83
N ARG A 380 -25.02 -1.99 13.75
CA ARG A 380 -25.98 -1.61 12.69
C ARG A 380 -25.33 -1.63 11.30
N MET A 381 -24.12 -1.09 11.15
CA MET A 381 -23.35 -1.13 9.91
C MET A 381 -23.11 -2.57 9.46
N TRP A 382 -22.59 -3.41 10.36
CA TRP A 382 -22.29 -4.82 10.11
C TRP A 382 -23.53 -5.56 9.60
N ASN A 383 -24.68 -5.42 10.27
CA ASN A 383 -25.91 -6.12 9.87
C ASN A 383 -26.36 -5.75 8.45
N LYS A 384 -26.28 -4.46 8.09
CA LYS A 384 -26.62 -3.98 6.74
C LYS A 384 -25.65 -4.53 5.69
N VAL A 385 -24.35 -4.37 5.94
CA VAL A 385 -23.27 -4.76 5.02
C VAL A 385 -23.24 -6.28 4.82
N TRP A 386 -23.24 -7.05 5.91
CA TRP A 386 -23.23 -8.51 5.84
C TRP A 386 -24.51 -9.05 5.20
N GLY A 387 -25.67 -8.48 5.53
CA GLY A 387 -26.93 -8.84 4.89
C GLY A 387 -26.91 -8.59 3.37
N ALA A 388 -26.25 -7.52 2.91
CA ALA A 388 -26.05 -7.27 1.48
C ALA A 388 -25.08 -8.27 0.84
N ALA A 389 -23.98 -8.62 1.53
CA ALA A 389 -23.01 -9.61 1.06
C ALA A 389 -23.61 -11.01 0.90
N VAL A 390 -24.48 -11.44 1.83
CA VAL A 390 -25.20 -12.73 1.73
C VAL A 390 -26.11 -12.79 0.50
N ARG A 391 -26.69 -11.66 0.08
CA ARG A 391 -27.49 -11.57 -1.15
C ARG A 391 -26.65 -11.54 -2.43
N LYS A 392 -25.33 -11.37 -2.31
CA LYS A 392 -24.38 -11.34 -3.43
C LYS A 392 -23.10 -12.13 -3.06
N PRO A 393 -23.18 -13.47 -3.02
CA PRO A 393 -22.17 -14.34 -2.41
C PRO A 393 -20.74 -14.15 -2.93
N GLU A 394 -20.57 -13.74 -4.18
CA GLU A 394 -19.27 -13.43 -4.78
C GLU A 394 -18.52 -12.27 -4.10
N THR A 395 -19.22 -11.50 -3.25
CA THR A 395 -18.63 -10.40 -2.45
C THR A 395 -18.26 -10.81 -1.02
N ILE A 396 -18.60 -12.02 -0.57
CA ILE A 396 -18.40 -12.41 0.84
C ILE A 396 -16.92 -12.35 1.24
N THR A 397 -16.03 -12.93 0.43
CA THR A 397 -14.59 -12.95 0.72
C THR A 397 -14.01 -11.54 0.84
N ILE A 398 -14.38 -10.65 -0.09
CA ILE A 398 -13.85 -9.28 -0.13
C ILE A 398 -14.44 -8.43 0.99
N VAL A 399 -15.72 -8.62 1.31
CA VAL A 399 -16.37 -7.95 2.45
C VAL A 399 -15.72 -8.40 3.76
N ALA A 400 -15.51 -9.70 3.98
CA ALA A 400 -14.85 -10.20 5.19
C ALA A 400 -13.44 -9.61 5.35
N ARG A 401 -12.65 -9.57 4.27
CA ARG A 401 -11.31 -8.95 4.26
C ARG A 401 -11.37 -7.46 4.62
N ILE A 402 -12.31 -6.72 4.04
CA ILE A 402 -12.45 -5.29 4.29
C ILE A 402 -12.94 -5.00 5.72
N MET A 403 -13.81 -5.84 6.29
CA MET A 403 -14.22 -5.70 7.69
C MET A 403 -13.06 -5.98 8.66
N PHE A 404 -12.17 -6.93 8.32
CA PHE A 404 -10.91 -7.09 9.05
C PHE A 404 -10.01 -5.84 8.93
N GLN A 405 -9.86 -5.28 7.73
CA GLN A 405 -9.11 -4.04 7.51
C GLN A 405 -9.72 -2.84 8.25
N TYR A 406 -11.05 -2.75 8.36
CA TYR A 406 -11.75 -1.75 9.17
C TYR A 406 -11.36 -1.87 10.64
N ALA A 407 -11.41 -3.09 11.21
CA ALA A 407 -11.00 -3.33 12.59
C ALA A 407 -9.53 -2.95 12.82
N GLN A 408 -8.64 -3.28 11.88
CA GLN A 408 -7.23 -2.87 11.94
C GLN A 408 -7.06 -1.35 11.90
N ALA A 409 -7.72 -0.66 10.98
CA ALA A 409 -7.65 0.80 10.87
C ALA A 409 -8.16 1.48 12.14
N ARG A 410 -9.30 1.04 12.67
CA ARG A 410 -9.87 1.55 13.92
C ARG A 410 -8.93 1.31 15.11
N HIS A 411 -8.34 0.12 15.21
CA HIS A 411 -7.33 -0.17 16.23
C HIS A 411 -6.10 0.75 16.12
N MET A 412 -5.62 1.00 14.90
CA MET A 412 -4.50 1.91 14.66
C MET A 412 -4.83 3.34 15.05
N PHE A 413 -6.04 3.83 14.75
CA PHE A 413 -6.49 5.15 15.18
C PHE A 413 -6.60 5.25 16.70
N ASP A 414 -7.16 4.24 17.37
CA ASP A 414 -7.25 4.23 18.83
C ASP A 414 -5.84 4.24 19.47
N LYS A 415 -4.90 3.44 18.94
CA LYS A 415 -3.51 3.40 19.43
C LYS A 415 -2.71 4.66 19.12
N GLY A 416 -3.04 5.34 18.03
CA GLY A 416 -2.44 6.61 17.63
C GLY A 416 -3.08 7.84 18.28
N ASN A 417 -4.06 7.67 19.18
CA ASN A 417 -4.90 8.75 19.73
C ASN A 417 -5.58 9.59 18.64
N TYR A 418 -5.90 8.96 17.51
CA TYR A 418 -6.50 9.58 16.34
C TYR A 418 -8.02 9.37 16.28
N TRP A 419 -8.56 8.41 17.04
CA TRP A 419 -9.99 8.16 17.05
C TRP A 419 -10.72 8.97 18.12
N GLU A 420 -11.65 9.80 17.66
CA GLU A 420 -12.48 10.69 18.44
C GLU A 420 -13.90 10.65 17.85
N PRO A 421 -14.83 9.84 18.42
CA PRO A 421 -16.17 9.63 17.86
C PRO A 421 -16.93 10.92 17.56
N GLN A 422 -16.71 11.98 18.35
CA GLN A 422 -17.30 13.31 18.17
C GLN A 422 -16.92 13.99 16.84
N LEU A 423 -15.79 13.60 16.25
CA LEU A 423 -15.28 14.12 14.97
C LEU A 423 -15.78 13.30 13.76
N SER A 424 -16.80 12.46 13.94
CA SER A 424 -17.37 11.62 12.88
C SER A 424 -18.22 12.38 11.85
N SER A 425 -18.44 13.68 12.05
CA SER A 425 -19.17 14.53 11.11
C SER A 425 -18.27 14.90 9.91
N PRO A 426 -18.86 15.16 8.72
CA PRO A 426 -18.09 15.66 7.58
C PRO A 426 -17.23 16.88 7.97
N PRO A 427 -15.97 16.96 7.52
CA PRO A 427 -15.17 18.16 7.70
C PRO A 427 -15.90 19.38 7.11
N ALA A 428 -15.92 20.49 7.83
CA ALA A 428 -16.61 21.69 7.37
C ALA A 428 -15.98 22.18 6.05
N GLU A 429 -16.81 22.55 5.07
CA GLU A 429 -16.36 23.41 3.98
C GLU A 429 -15.91 24.73 4.61
N SER A 430 -14.61 25.06 4.55
CA SER A 430 -14.18 26.39 4.99
C SER A 430 -14.95 27.41 4.15
N GLN A 431 -15.72 28.29 4.79
CA GLN A 431 -16.36 29.42 4.10
C GLN A 431 -15.25 30.14 3.34
N ARG A 432 -15.36 30.21 2.01
CA ARG A 432 -14.44 30.99 1.20
C ARG A 432 -14.41 32.40 1.77
N ALA A 433 -13.26 32.86 2.25
CA ALA A 433 -13.04 34.30 2.37
C ALA A 433 -13.22 34.87 0.96
N ALA A 434 -14.27 35.68 0.80
CA ALA A 434 -14.69 36.25 -0.47
C ALA A 434 -13.64 37.19 -1.05
#